data_AF-A0A536YHH8-F1
#
_entry.id   AF-A0A536YHH8-F1
#
_cell.length_a   1.000
_cell.length_b   1.000
_cell.length_c   1.000
_cell.angle_alpha   90.00
_cell.angle_beta   90.00
_cell.angle_gamma   90.00
#
_symmetry.space_group_name_H-M   'P 1'
#
loop_
_entity.id
_entity.type
_entity.pdbx_description
1 polymer ?
#
loop_
_entity_poly.entity_id
_entity_poly.type
_entity_poly.pdbx_seq_one_letter_code
_entity_poly.pdbx_strand_id
1 'polypeptide(L)'
;MDRRAFLKTGGAIFPAAAALPKLALAQQLPFNPRQAEKWRGFEVTTRVEIVFPQGATRVWLPIPSVDSGYQKTLDNAWSGNAQTAKIVHDGTYGAGMLYAEWPTAEKNPVIELYSRFATRDRAVDFSARPESVERLSPGQRAFYTGSTEHMPTDGIVKRTAQDITKGARTDYDKAKAIYEWIVENTYRDPKTRGCGVGDIKTMLETGNLGGKCADLNALYVGLARASGLPARDVYGVRVAKSQFGYRSLGAGTANITRAQHCRA
;
A
#
# COMPACT_ATOMS: atom_id res chain seq x y z
N MET A 1 -0.70 -5.97 34.30
CA MET A 1 -1.97 -5.62 34.96
C MET A 1 -3.09 -5.94 33.98
N ASP A 2 -3.69 -7.12 34.14
CA ASP A 2 -4.51 -7.77 33.13
C ASP A 2 -5.94 -7.19 33.14
N ARG A 3 -6.29 -6.45 32.07
CA ARG A 3 -7.60 -5.80 31.91
C ARG A 3 -8.76 -6.79 31.78
N ARG A 4 -8.49 -8.10 31.67
CA ARG A 4 -9.52 -9.15 31.50
C ARG A 4 -9.98 -9.81 32.81
N ALA A 5 -9.31 -9.58 33.93
CA ALA A 5 -9.67 -10.21 35.20
C ALA A 5 -10.82 -9.49 35.97
N PHE A 6 -11.11 -8.23 35.64
CA PHE A 6 -12.08 -7.43 36.42
C PHE A 6 -13.55 -7.68 36.07
N LEU A 7 -13.85 -8.41 34.99
CA LEU A 7 -15.24 -8.61 34.52
C LEU A 7 -15.90 -9.92 35.02
N LYS A 8 -15.30 -10.64 35.96
CA LYS A 8 -15.81 -11.96 36.39
C LYS A 8 -16.48 -12.03 37.77
N THR A 9 -16.61 -10.92 38.51
CA THR A 9 -17.27 -10.95 39.83
C THR A 9 -18.19 -9.76 40.04
N GLY A 10 -19.50 -10.00 40.00
CA GLY A 10 -20.51 -9.01 40.39
C GLY A 10 -21.92 -9.39 39.96
N GLY A 11 -22.54 -10.36 40.62
CA GLY A 11 -23.98 -10.59 40.56
C GLY A 11 -24.69 -9.93 41.73
N ALA A 12 -25.67 -9.06 41.45
CA ALA A 12 -26.82 -8.76 42.30
C ALA A 12 -27.86 -7.95 41.50
N ILE A 13 -29.13 -8.32 41.66
CA ILE A 13 -30.31 -7.86 40.92
C ILE A 13 -30.89 -6.59 41.57
N PHE A 14 -31.24 -5.58 40.75
CA PHE A 14 -32.24 -4.55 41.07
C PHE A 14 -32.98 -4.15 39.78
N PRO A 15 -34.34 -4.07 39.77
CA PRO A 15 -35.09 -3.62 38.61
C PRO A 15 -35.20 -2.10 38.65
N ALA A 16 -34.20 -1.41 38.08
CA ALA A 16 -34.34 0.00 37.74
C ALA A 16 -34.47 0.08 36.22
N ALA A 17 -35.63 0.53 35.75
CA ALA A 17 -35.85 0.92 34.36
C ALA A 17 -35.01 2.18 34.06
N ALA A 18 -33.70 2.00 33.94
CA ALA A 18 -32.81 3.01 33.43
C ALA A 18 -32.87 2.93 31.90
N ALA A 19 -33.28 4.03 31.28
CA ALA A 19 -33.09 4.26 29.85
C ALA A 19 -31.58 4.17 29.57
N LEU A 20 -31.11 2.97 29.20
CA LEU A 20 -29.75 2.77 28.74
C LEU A 20 -29.58 3.69 27.54
N PRO A 21 -28.61 4.64 27.57
CA PRO A 21 -28.24 5.31 26.34
C PRO A 21 -27.86 4.18 25.39
N LYS A 22 -28.50 4.11 24.22
CA LYS A 22 -28.05 3.23 23.15
C LYS A 22 -26.60 3.61 22.93
N LEU A 23 -25.68 2.85 23.52
CA LEU A 23 -24.29 2.85 23.14
C LEU A 23 -24.35 2.47 21.68
N ALA A 24 -24.32 3.48 20.82
CA ALA A 24 -24.10 3.32 19.40
C ALA A 24 -22.68 2.78 19.29
N LEU A 25 -22.54 1.47 19.53
CA LEU A 25 -21.48 0.68 18.94
C LEU A 25 -21.58 1.01 17.47
N ALA A 26 -20.62 1.81 16.99
CA ALA A 26 -20.44 2.04 15.57
C ALA A 26 -20.42 0.64 14.95
N GLN A 27 -21.52 0.26 14.30
CA GLN A 27 -21.59 -0.97 13.54
C GLN A 27 -20.60 -0.78 12.40
N GLN A 28 -19.34 -1.15 12.64
CA GLN A 28 -18.38 -1.34 11.57
C GLN A 28 -19.04 -2.35 10.65
N LEU A 29 -19.34 -1.91 9.42
CA LEU A 29 -19.92 -2.78 8.42
C LEU A 29 -19.05 -4.03 8.35
N PRO A 30 -19.65 -5.23 8.33
CA PRO A 30 -18.88 -6.46 8.26
C PRO A 30 -17.95 -6.38 7.05
N PHE A 31 -16.65 -6.62 7.27
CA PHE A 31 -15.69 -6.68 6.19
C PHE A 31 -15.96 -7.95 5.36
N ASN A 32 -16.76 -7.79 4.31
CA ASN A 32 -17.19 -8.86 3.42
C ASN A 32 -16.95 -8.42 1.95
N PRO A 33 -15.69 -8.43 1.48
CA PRO A 33 -15.37 -8.08 0.11
C PRO A 33 -16.07 -9.04 -0.85
N ARG A 34 -16.70 -8.49 -1.90
CA ARG A 34 -17.33 -9.25 -2.98
C ARG A 34 -16.70 -8.86 -4.29
N GLN A 35 -16.53 -9.84 -5.17
CA GLN A 35 -16.19 -9.56 -6.55
C GLN A 35 -17.34 -8.79 -7.21
N ALA A 36 -17.02 -7.70 -7.89
CA ALA A 36 -18.00 -6.92 -8.62
C ALA A 36 -17.76 -7.04 -10.13
N GLU A 37 -18.80 -7.36 -10.90
CA GLU A 37 -18.69 -7.38 -12.36
C GLU A 37 -18.61 -5.98 -12.98
N LYS A 38 -19.23 -5.00 -12.30
CA LYS A 38 -19.26 -3.62 -12.77
C LYS A 38 -17.91 -2.93 -12.58
N TRP A 39 -17.37 -2.41 -13.67
CA TRP A 39 -16.23 -1.50 -13.66
C TRP A 39 -16.65 -0.07 -13.32
N ARG A 40 -15.83 0.60 -12.52
CA ARG A 40 -15.94 2.04 -12.21
C ARG A 40 -14.81 2.77 -12.92
N GLY A 41 -15.14 3.74 -13.77
CA GLY A 41 -14.18 4.64 -14.38
C GLY A 41 -13.80 5.78 -13.43
N PHE A 42 -12.54 6.18 -13.47
CA PHE A 42 -11.99 7.31 -12.74
C PHE A 42 -11.11 8.14 -13.67
N GLU A 43 -11.11 9.45 -13.45
CA GLU A 43 -10.12 10.37 -13.98
C GLU A 43 -9.43 11.04 -12.78
N VAL A 44 -8.10 11.06 -12.80
CA VAL A 44 -7.28 11.75 -11.81
C VAL A 44 -6.47 12.82 -12.52
N THR A 45 -6.61 14.06 -12.06
CA THR A 45 -5.74 15.17 -12.46
C THR A 45 -4.64 15.36 -11.43
N THR A 46 -3.39 15.24 -11.87
CA THR A 46 -2.21 15.60 -11.09
C THR A 46 -1.63 16.87 -11.67
N ARG A 47 -1.78 17.99 -10.96
CA ARG A 47 -1.17 19.28 -11.31
C ARG A 47 0.06 19.51 -10.47
N VAL A 48 1.17 19.85 -11.12
CA VAL A 48 2.42 20.24 -10.47
C VAL A 48 2.83 21.63 -10.93
N GLU A 49 3.01 22.51 -9.95
CA GLU A 49 3.57 23.85 -10.12
C GLU A 49 4.86 23.92 -9.32
N ILE A 50 5.98 24.20 -10.00
CA ILE A 50 7.28 24.29 -9.33
C ILE A 50 7.46 25.73 -8.86
N VAL A 51 7.30 25.92 -7.56
CA VAL A 51 7.55 27.21 -6.93
C VAL A 51 9.05 27.39 -6.74
N PHE A 52 9.58 28.53 -7.17
CA PHE A 52 11.01 28.88 -7.10
C PHE A 52 11.94 27.91 -7.86
N PRO A 53 11.74 27.71 -9.19
CA PRO A 53 12.60 26.84 -9.97
C PRO A 53 14.04 27.36 -9.99
N GLN A 54 15.00 26.45 -9.85
CA GLN A 54 16.43 26.74 -9.94
C GLN A 54 17.06 25.83 -10.99
N GLY A 55 17.65 26.43 -12.02
CA GLY A 55 18.26 25.68 -13.12
C GLY A 55 17.22 24.97 -14.00
N ALA A 56 17.71 23.99 -14.78
CA ALA A 56 16.83 23.11 -15.54
C ALA A 56 15.97 22.29 -14.57
N THR A 57 14.66 22.31 -14.79
CA THR A 57 13.69 21.67 -13.90
C THR A 57 13.14 20.42 -14.57
N ARG A 58 13.05 19.32 -13.82
CA ARG A 58 12.54 18.03 -14.30
C ARG A 58 11.58 17.43 -13.28
N VAL A 59 10.51 16.83 -13.76
CA VAL A 59 9.54 16.11 -12.92
C VAL A 59 9.22 14.75 -13.53
N TRP A 60 8.93 13.79 -12.66
CA TRP A 60 8.43 12.47 -13.00
C TRP A 60 7.11 12.26 -12.26
N LEU A 61 6.01 12.20 -12.99
CA LEU A 61 4.67 11.99 -12.41
C LEU A 61 4.22 10.56 -12.66
N PRO A 62 3.88 9.78 -11.63
CA PRO A 62 3.48 8.39 -11.81
C PRO A 62 2.17 8.29 -12.61
N ILE A 63 2.13 7.35 -13.54
CA ILE A 63 0.89 6.97 -14.25
C ILE A 63 0.43 5.58 -13.79
N PRO A 64 -0.88 5.26 -13.86
CA PRO A 64 -1.37 3.91 -13.61
C PRO A 64 -0.66 2.89 -14.51
N SER A 65 0.14 2.01 -13.90
CA SER A 65 1.01 1.05 -14.60
C SER A 65 0.66 -0.41 -14.31
N VAL A 66 -0.40 -0.65 -13.53
CA VAL A 66 -0.90 -2.00 -13.24
C VAL A 66 -2.14 -2.24 -14.10
N ASP A 67 -2.03 -3.19 -15.03
CA ASP A 67 -3.16 -3.78 -15.74
C ASP A 67 -3.39 -5.21 -15.23
N SER A 68 -4.62 -5.50 -14.82
CA SER A 68 -4.97 -6.74 -14.13
C SER A 68 -6.46 -7.05 -14.23
N GLY A 69 -6.86 -8.18 -13.66
CA GLY A 69 -8.27 -8.55 -13.53
C GLY A 69 -9.14 -7.56 -12.75
N TYR A 70 -8.59 -6.55 -12.08
CA TYR A 70 -9.35 -5.59 -11.26
C TYR A 70 -8.96 -4.12 -11.46
N GLN A 71 -8.01 -3.82 -12.35
CA GLN A 71 -7.61 -2.46 -12.72
C GLN A 71 -7.17 -2.45 -14.18
N LYS A 72 -7.60 -1.44 -14.95
CA LYS A 72 -7.22 -1.24 -16.35
C LYS A 72 -6.89 0.23 -16.59
N THR A 73 -5.74 0.51 -17.19
CA THR A 73 -5.41 1.86 -17.66
C THR A 73 -6.16 2.11 -18.97
N LEU A 74 -6.83 3.26 -19.08
CA LEU A 74 -7.61 3.62 -20.27
C LEU A 74 -6.84 4.61 -21.15
N ASP A 75 -6.36 5.70 -20.54
CA ASP A 75 -5.72 6.79 -21.26
C ASP A 75 -4.87 7.64 -20.31
N ASN A 76 -3.82 8.27 -20.83
CA ASN A 76 -3.05 9.29 -20.14
C ASN A 76 -2.81 10.46 -21.09
N ALA A 77 -3.20 11.66 -20.67
CA ALA A 77 -2.99 12.90 -21.40
C ALA A 77 -2.30 13.93 -20.52
N TRP A 78 -1.64 14.91 -21.12
CA TRP A 78 -1.01 15.99 -20.35
C TRP A 78 -1.07 17.34 -21.08
N SER A 79 -1.00 18.41 -20.29
CA SER A 79 -0.93 19.79 -20.76
C SER A 79 0.03 20.59 -19.86
N GLY A 80 0.55 21.71 -20.35
CA GLY A 80 1.48 22.55 -19.59
C GLY A 80 2.47 23.27 -20.49
N ASN A 81 3.49 23.88 -19.88
CA ASN A 81 4.53 24.64 -20.58
C ASN A 81 5.88 23.89 -20.63
N ALA A 82 5.89 22.57 -20.42
CA ALA A 82 7.10 21.77 -20.53
C ALA A 82 7.68 21.83 -21.95
N GLN A 83 9.00 22.04 -22.07
CA GLN A 83 9.69 21.99 -23.36
C GLN A 83 9.73 20.56 -23.91
N THR A 84 9.84 19.58 -23.01
CA THR A 84 9.76 18.16 -23.36
C THR A 84 8.85 17.47 -22.37
N ALA A 85 7.91 16.66 -22.87
CA ALA A 85 7.07 15.80 -22.06
C ALA A 85 6.86 14.46 -22.77
N LYS A 86 7.10 13.34 -22.07
CA LYS A 86 6.98 11.99 -22.62
C LYS A 86 6.75 10.95 -21.53
N ILE A 87 6.05 9.87 -21.88
CA ILE A 87 5.96 8.70 -21.00
C ILE A 87 7.30 7.95 -21.04
N VAL A 88 7.80 7.61 -19.85
CA VAL A 88 9.00 6.82 -19.64
C VAL A 88 8.70 5.69 -18.66
N HIS A 89 9.53 4.66 -18.67
CA HIS A 89 9.50 3.59 -17.68
C HIS A 89 10.85 3.50 -16.97
N ASP A 90 10.85 3.01 -15.75
CA ASP A 90 12.06 2.80 -14.94
C ASP A 90 12.97 1.67 -15.48
N GLY A 91 12.50 0.89 -16.45
CA GLY A 91 13.24 -0.22 -17.09
C GLY A 91 13.41 -1.47 -16.22
N THR A 92 13.17 -1.38 -14.91
CA THR A 92 13.38 -2.46 -13.95
C THR A 92 12.06 -3.09 -13.50
N TYR A 93 11.13 -2.28 -12.99
CA TYR A 93 9.83 -2.75 -12.50
C TYR A 93 8.69 -2.48 -13.49
N GLY A 94 8.96 -1.74 -14.56
CA GLY A 94 7.96 -1.29 -15.54
C GLY A 94 7.13 -0.10 -15.04
N ALA A 95 7.55 0.58 -13.97
CA ALA A 95 6.83 1.71 -13.41
C ALA A 95 6.81 2.86 -14.44
N GLY A 96 5.61 3.19 -14.93
CA GLY A 96 5.38 4.24 -15.90
C GLY A 96 5.28 5.61 -15.24
N MET A 97 5.91 6.60 -15.87
CA MET A 97 5.91 7.99 -15.42
C MET A 97 5.80 8.94 -16.61
N LEU A 98 5.07 10.04 -16.45
CA LEU A 98 5.23 11.22 -17.30
C LEU A 98 6.51 11.96 -16.87
N TYR A 99 7.52 11.93 -17.72
CA TYR A 99 8.67 12.83 -17.63
C TYR A 99 8.31 14.18 -18.25
N ALA A 100 8.59 15.28 -17.54
CA ALA A 100 8.51 16.62 -18.10
C ALA A 100 9.74 17.45 -17.71
N GLU A 101 10.23 18.26 -18.65
CA GLU A 101 11.44 19.08 -18.50
C GLU A 101 11.24 20.50 -19.02
N TRP A 102 11.82 21.45 -18.30
CA TRP A 102 11.85 22.87 -18.63
C TRP A 102 13.29 23.39 -18.64
N PRO A 103 13.61 24.32 -19.56
CA PRO A 103 14.92 24.97 -19.58
C PRO A 103 15.07 25.91 -18.37
N THR A 104 16.31 26.27 -18.03
CA THR A 104 16.66 27.20 -16.93
C THR A 104 15.96 28.57 -17.00
N ALA A 105 15.53 28.98 -18.20
CA ALA A 105 14.84 30.25 -18.41
C ALA A 105 13.38 30.24 -17.92
N GLU A 106 12.73 29.06 -17.82
CA GLU A 106 11.35 28.98 -17.35
C GLU A 106 11.26 29.38 -15.88
N LYS A 107 10.34 30.31 -15.57
CA LYS A 107 10.15 30.86 -14.23
C LYS A 107 8.92 30.30 -13.52
N ASN A 108 7.98 29.75 -14.28
CA ASN A 108 6.74 29.17 -13.76
C ASN A 108 6.49 27.78 -14.39
N PRO A 109 7.32 26.75 -14.12
CA PRO A 109 7.09 25.41 -14.64
C PRO A 109 5.76 24.85 -14.12
N VAL A 110 4.88 24.47 -15.05
CA VAL A 110 3.58 23.86 -14.75
C VAL A 110 3.28 22.71 -15.71
N ILE A 111 2.81 21.60 -15.15
CA ILE A 111 2.30 20.45 -15.90
C ILE A 111 1.04 19.92 -15.23
N GLU A 112 0.07 19.53 -16.03
CA GLU A 112 -1.09 18.73 -15.62
C GLU A 112 -1.05 17.38 -16.33
N LEU A 113 -1.21 16.32 -15.55
CA LEU A 113 -1.38 14.95 -16.02
C LEU A 113 -2.83 14.52 -15.74
N TYR A 114 -3.52 14.03 -16.75
CA TYR A 114 -4.85 13.42 -16.66
C TYR A 114 -4.69 11.92 -16.87
N SER A 115 -4.99 11.14 -15.84
CA SER A 115 -4.95 9.67 -15.91
C SER A 115 -6.35 9.09 -15.81
N ARG A 116 -6.78 8.38 -16.85
CA ARG A 116 -8.06 7.66 -16.89
C ARG A 116 -7.83 6.18 -16.72
N PHE A 117 -8.58 5.58 -15.83
CA PHE A 117 -8.49 4.15 -15.54
C PHE A 117 -9.82 3.62 -15.03
N ALA A 118 -10.00 2.30 -15.11
CA ALA A 118 -11.15 1.61 -14.56
C ALA A 118 -10.70 0.64 -13.45
N THR A 119 -11.50 0.50 -12.40
CA THR A 119 -11.29 -0.52 -11.36
C THR A 119 -12.58 -1.28 -11.09
N ARG A 120 -12.47 -2.51 -10.58
CA ARG A 120 -13.58 -3.25 -9.99
C ARG A 120 -13.16 -3.90 -8.69
N ASP A 121 -14.13 -4.14 -7.80
CA ASP A 121 -13.84 -4.75 -6.51
C ASP A 121 -13.48 -6.23 -6.70
N ARG A 122 -12.49 -6.70 -5.93
CA ARG A 122 -12.02 -8.09 -5.93
C ARG A 122 -12.21 -8.72 -4.56
N ALA A 123 -12.50 -10.01 -4.53
CA ALA A 123 -12.49 -10.84 -3.34
C ALA A 123 -11.65 -12.08 -3.61
N VAL A 124 -10.87 -12.51 -2.61
CA VAL A 124 -10.08 -13.75 -2.67
C VAL A 124 -10.46 -14.57 -1.45
N ASP A 125 -10.96 -15.78 -1.70
CA ASP A 125 -11.18 -16.76 -0.64
C ASP A 125 -9.87 -17.51 -0.38
N PHE A 126 -9.23 -17.21 0.75
CA PHE A 126 -7.99 -17.85 1.17
C PHE A 126 -8.20 -19.23 1.82
N SER A 127 -9.45 -19.61 2.10
CA SER A 127 -9.78 -20.94 2.63
C SER A 127 -9.91 -21.99 1.52
N ALA A 128 -10.26 -21.56 0.31
CA ALA A 128 -10.27 -22.39 -0.87
C ALA A 128 -8.86 -22.55 -1.44
N ARG A 129 -8.52 -23.76 -1.92
CA ARG A 129 -7.34 -23.92 -2.77
C ARG A 129 -7.67 -23.30 -4.13
N PRO A 130 -6.94 -22.27 -4.59
CA PRO A 130 -7.20 -21.69 -5.90
C PRO A 130 -7.03 -22.76 -6.98
N GLU A 131 -8.01 -22.88 -7.89
CA GLU A 131 -8.00 -23.87 -8.98
C GLU A 131 -6.82 -23.66 -9.94
N SER A 132 -6.39 -22.41 -10.11
CA SER A 132 -5.15 -22.07 -10.80
C SER A 132 -4.47 -20.87 -10.14
N VAL A 133 -3.16 -20.99 -9.89
CA VAL A 133 -2.29 -19.86 -9.53
C VAL A 133 -1.34 -19.68 -10.69
N GLU A 134 -1.21 -18.44 -11.17
CA GLU A 134 -0.22 -18.11 -12.20
C GLU A 134 1.17 -18.57 -11.74
N ARG A 135 1.81 -19.43 -12.53
CA ARG A 135 3.16 -19.89 -12.24
C ARG A 135 4.14 -18.86 -12.77
N LEU A 136 4.85 -18.22 -11.86
CA LEU A 136 5.99 -17.36 -12.21
C LEU A 136 7.08 -18.19 -12.89
N SER A 137 7.68 -17.63 -13.95
CA SER A 137 8.89 -18.18 -14.53
C SER A 137 10.05 -18.18 -13.50
N PRO A 138 11.09 -19.01 -13.68
CA PRO A 138 12.25 -18.98 -12.80
C PRO A 138 12.87 -17.58 -12.66
N GLY A 139 12.92 -16.82 -13.76
CA GLY A 139 13.43 -15.44 -13.76
C GLY A 139 12.53 -14.48 -12.97
N GLN A 140 11.21 -14.54 -13.15
CA GLN A 140 10.27 -13.73 -12.37
C GLN A 140 10.34 -14.08 -10.88
N ARG A 141 10.42 -15.37 -10.54
CA ARG A 141 10.57 -15.81 -9.16
C ARG A 141 11.86 -15.25 -8.56
N ALA A 142 13.00 -15.43 -9.22
CA ALA A 142 14.28 -14.92 -8.75
C ALA A 142 14.25 -13.40 -8.53
N PHE A 143 13.68 -12.66 -9.49
CA PHE A 143 13.53 -11.21 -9.41
C PHE A 143 12.67 -10.78 -8.20
N TYR A 144 11.50 -11.40 -8.03
CA TYR A 144 10.57 -11.03 -6.95
C TYR A 144 10.90 -11.63 -5.58
N THR A 145 11.89 -12.52 -5.49
CA THR A 145 12.49 -12.97 -4.22
C THR A 145 13.84 -12.30 -3.93
N GLY A 146 14.38 -11.54 -4.88
CA GLY A 146 15.72 -10.94 -4.78
C GLY A 146 15.79 -9.77 -3.81
N SER A 147 16.98 -9.54 -3.26
CA SER A 147 17.28 -8.40 -2.40
C SER A 147 17.24 -7.06 -3.15
N THR A 148 16.95 -5.99 -2.41
CA THR A 148 17.18 -4.60 -2.85
C THR A 148 17.99 -3.87 -1.79
N GLU A 149 18.44 -2.66 -2.07
CA GLU A 149 19.17 -1.81 -1.11
C GLU A 149 18.43 -1.69 0.23
N HIS A 150 17.12 -1.39 0.19
CA HIS A 150 16.30 -1.21 1.40
C HIS A 150 15.63 -2.50 1.90
N MET A 151 15.70 -3.59 1.13
CA MET A 151 15.16 -4.90 1.52
C MET A 151 16.20 -6.01 1.26
N PRO A 152 17.29 -6.09 2.04
CA PRO A 152 18.19 -7.22 1.97
C PRO A 152 17.47 -8.50 2.44
N THR A 153 17.89 -9.66 1.91
CA THR A 153 17.25 -10.96 2.18
C THR A 153 18.13 -11.90 3.01
N ASP A 154 19.16 -11.36 3.63
CA ASP A 154 20.17 -12.06 4.43
C ASP A 154 20.22 -11.50 5.86
N GLY A 155 21.27 -11.86 6.62
CA GLY A 155 21.56 -11.26 7.92
C GLY A 155 20.38 -11.31 8.90
N ILE A 156 20.09 -10.17 9.53
CA ILE A 156 18.98 -10.04 10.48
C ILE A 156 17.62 -10.28 9.81
N VAL A 157 17.42 -9.81 8.58
CA VAL A 157 16.15 -9.99 7.86
C VAL A 157 15.86 -11.47 7.67
N LYS A 158 16.85 -12.26 7.23
CA LYS A 158 16.71 -13.71 7.04
C LYS A 158 16.41 -14.43 8.35
N ARG A 159 17.13 -14.11 9.42
CA ARG A 159 16.91 -14.72 10.75
C ARG A 159 15.50 -14.43 11.25
N THR A 160 15.09 -13.16 11.25
CA THR A 160 13.74 -12.76 11.65
C THR A 160 12.67 -13.46 10.81
N ALA A 161 12.85 -13.53 9.49
CA ALA A 161 11.93 -14.24 8.60
C ALA A 161 11.83 -15.74 8.90
N GLN A 162 12.95 -16.41 9.18
CA GLN A 162 12.99 -17.82 9.57
C GLN A 162 12.30 -18.08 10.92
N ASP A 163 12.49 -17.18 11.89
CA ASP A 163 11.85 -17.28 13.20
C ASP A 163 10.33 -17.12 13.08
N ILE A 164 9.86 -16.10 12.33
CA ILE A 164 8.44 -15.86 12.09
C ILE A 164 7.78 -17.03 11.37
N THR A 165 8.45 -17.59 10.36
CA THR A 165 7.87 -18.64 9.51
C THR A 165 8.15 -20.05 10.00
N LYS A 166 8.70 -20.21 11.20
CA LYS A 166 9.05 -21.52 11.77
C LYS A 166 7.81 -22.41 11.88
N GLY A 167 7.87 -23.57 11.21
CA GLY A 167 6.78 -24.56 11.20
C GLY A 167 5.68 -24.31 10.15
N ALA A 168 5.70 -23.17 9.45
CA ALA A 168 4.80 -22.91 8.33
C ALA A 168 5.11 -23.84 7.15
N ARG A 169 4.07 -24.51 6.60
CA ARG A 169 4.24 -25.53 5.56
C ARG A 169 3.90 -25.04 4.17
N THR A 170 3.02 -24.05 4.06
CA THR A 170 2.57 -23.50 2.78
C THR A 170 3.02 -22.05 2.61
N ASP A 171 3.06 -21.57 1.37
CA ASP A 171 3.34 -20.16 1.08
C ASP A 171 2.31 -19.24 1.73
N TYR A 172 1.05 -19.69 1.82
CA TYR A 172 0.00 -18.99 2.55
C TYR A 172 0.31 -18.88 4.04
N ASP A 173 0.68 -19.99 4.70
CA ASP A 173 0.98 -19.98 6.14
C ASP A 173 2.16 -19.04 6.44
N LYS A 174 3.18 -19.03 5.58
CA LYS A 174 4.32 -18.11 5.71
C LYS A 174 3.89 -16.65 5.56
N ALA A 175 3.14 -16.34 4.50
CA ALA A 175 2.63 -14.99 4.24
C ALA A 175 1.75 -14.50 5.40
N LYS A 176 0.86 -15.36 5.90
CA LYS A 176 -0.01 -15.07 7.04
C LYS A 176 0.77 -14.85 8.32
N ALA A 177 1.76 -15.70 8.64
CA ALA A 177 2.60 -15.53 9.83
C ALA A 177 3.35 -14.19 9.80
N ILE A 178 3.87 -13.79 8.64
CA ILE A 178 4.53 -12.48 8.46
C ILE A 178 3.54 -11.33 8.63
N TYR A 179 2.34 -11.44 8.05
CA TYR A 179 1.28 -10.46 8.22
C TYR A 179 0.89 -10.26 9.69
N GLU A 180 0.63 -11.37 10.40
CA GLU A 180 0.24 -11.35 11.81
C GLU A 180 1.37 -10.77 12.68
N TRP A 181 2.62 -11.18 12.43
CA TRP A 181 3.77 -10.61 13.13
C TRP A 181 3.89 -9.10 12.91
N ILE A 182 3.66 -8.60 11.70
CA ILE A 182 3.68 -7.15 11.43
C ILE A 182 2.57 -6.42 12.18
N VAL A 183 1.35 -6.97 12.20
CA VAL A 183 0.22 -6.39 12.94
C VAL A 183 0.53 -6.31 14.44
N GLU A 184 1.23 -7.30 14.98
CA GLU A 184 1.56 -7.38 16.41
C GLU A 184 2.78 -6.53 16.81
N ASN A 185 3.78 -6.39 15.94
CA ASN A 185 5.10 -5.85 16.31
C ASN A 185 5.36 -4.45 15.75
N THR A 186 4.55 -3.96 14.83
CA THR A 186 4.74 -2.63 14.21
C THR A 186 3.72 -1.62 14.71
N TYR A 187 4.01 -0.34 14.50
CA TYR A 187 3.07 0.73 14.80
C TYR A 187 3.15 1.85 13.76
N ARG A 188 2.02 2.56 13.61
CA ARG A 188 1.94 3.70 12.71
C ARG A 188 2.53 4.95 13.36
N ASP A 189 3.59 5.50 12.78
CA ASP A 189 4.14 6.79 13.19
C ASP A 189 3.70 7.90 12.22
N PRO A 190 2.85 8.85 12.64
CA PRO A 190 2.44 9.97 11.79
C PRO A 190 3.57 10.98 11.53
N LYS A 191 4.62 11.01 12.36
CA LYS A 191 5.75 11.95 12.27
C LYS A 191 6.78 11.55 11.22
N THR A 192 6.77 10.29 10.77
CA THR A 192 7.65 9.81 9.69
C THR A 192 7.55 10.72 8.46
N ARG A 193 8.68 11.15 7.91
CA ARG A 193 8.71 12.00 6.72
C ARG A 193 8.21 11.22 5.50
N GLY A 194 7.37 11.86 4.69
CA GLY A 194 6.81 11.22 3.48
C GLY A 194 5.98 9.96 3.83
N CYS A 195 6.19 8.89 3.06
CA CYS A 195 5.56 7.58 3.29
C CYS A 195 6.42 6.60 4.09
N GLY A 196 7.65 6.99 4.47
CA GLY A 196 8.68 6.06 4.96
C GLY A 196 9.84 5.91 3.98
N VAL A 197 10.97 5.41 4.47
CA VAL A 197 12.14 5.06 3.65
C VAL A 197 12.08 3.59 3.22
N GLY A 198 11.50 2.73 4.06
CA GLY A 198 11.46 1.30 3.78
C GLY A 198 12.77 0.56 4.07
N ASP A 199 13.71 1.15 4.81
CA ASP A 199 14.95 0.48 5.22
C ASP A 199 14.69 -0.53 6.35
N ILE A 200 14.34 -1.75 5.94
CA ILE A 200 13.91 -2.80 6.86
C ILE A 200 15.07 -3.31 7.73
N LYS A 201 16.31 -3.19 7.23
CA LYS A 201 17.49 -3.65 7.97
C LYS A 201 17.68 -2.74 9.19
N THR A 202 17.70 -1.43 8.98
CA THR A 202 17.79 -0.47 10.08
C THR A 202 16.62 -0.61 11.05
N MET A 203 15.39 -0.83 10.56
CA MET A 203 14.23 -1.07 11.43
C MET A 203 14.43 -2.28 12.34
N LEU A 204 14.90 -3.40 11.80
CA LEU A 204 15.14 -4.63 12.56
C LEU A 204 16.34 -4.51 13.51
N GLU A 205 17.44 -3.89 13.07
CA GLU A 205 18.67 -3.74 13.88
C GLU A 205 18.46 -2.81 15.08
N THR A 206 17.67 -1.76 14.90
CA THR A 206 17.36 -0.79 15.97
C THR A 206 16.18 -1.20 16.84
N GLY A 207 15.38 -2.17 16.38
CA GLY A 207 14.09 -2.53 16.98
C GLY A 207 13.01 -1.45 16.81
N ASN A 208 13.28 -0.36 16.09
CA ASN A 208 12.29 0.66 15.80
C ASN A 208 11.40 0.25 14.62
N LEU A 209 10.37 -0.54 14.90
CA LEU A 209 9.41 -1.06 13.93
C LEU A 209 8.23 -0.09 13.67
N GLY A 210 8.47 1.21 13.86
CA GLY A 210 7.51 2.28 13.60
C GLY A 210 7.69 2.88 12.21
N GLY A 211 6.59 3.30 11.58
CA GLY A 211 6.69 4.00 10.31
C GLY A 211 5.36 4.28 9.63
N LYS A 212 5.40 4.59 8.33
CA LYS A 212 4.23 4.78 7.47
C LYS A 212 4.11 3.63 6.46
N CYS A 213 3.25 3.79 5.46
CA CYS A 213 2.91 2.70 4.56
C CYS A 213 4.11 2.16 3.77
N ALA A 214 5.11 2.96 3.42
CA ALA A 214 6.30 2.43 2.75
C ALA A 214 7.14 1.58 3.71
N ASP A 215 7.32 1.99 4.97
CA ASP A 215 8.09 1.22 5.95
C ASP A 215 7.44 -0.13 6.27
N LEU A 216 6.13 -0.12 6.57
CA LEU A 216 5.44 -1.33 7.02
C LEU A 216 5.23 -2.34 5.88
N ASN A 217 4.97 -1.88 4.65
CA ASN A 217 4.84 -2.79 3.51
C ASN A 217 6.21 -3.28 3.03
N ALA A 218 7.25 -2.43 3.03
CA ALA A 218 8.61 -2.88 2.73
C ALA A 218 9.08 -3.96 3.72
N LEU A 219 8.77 -3.80 5.03
CA LEU A 219 9.06 -4.82 6.03
C LEU A 219 8.37 -6.15 5.72
N TYR A 220 7.08 -6.12 5.33
CA TYR A 220 6.38 -7.32 4.86
C TYR A 220 7.05 -7.93 3.64
N VAL A 221 7.30 -7.13 2.60
CA VAL A 221 7.89 -7.59 1.33
C VAL A 221 9.28 -8.19 1.57
N GLY A 222 10.13 -7.54 2.35
CA GLY A 222 11.47 -8.03 2.66
C GLY A 222 11.47 -9.35 3.43
N LEU A 223 10.62 -9.48 4.46
CA LEU A 223 10.48 -10.73 5.21
C LEU A 223 9.89 -11.85 4.32
N ALA A 224 8.94 -11.51 3.45
CA ALA A 224 8.36 -12.45 2.49
C ALA A 224 9.43 -12.96 1.50
N ARG A 225 10.20 -12.05 0.91
CA ARG A 225 11.33 -12.37 0.01
C ARG A 225 12.38 -13.23 0.69
N ALA A 226 12.78 -12.87 1.91
CA ALA A 226 13.69 -13.67 2.72
C ALA A 226 13.13 -15.06 3.07
N SER A 227 11.81 -15.24 3.05
CA SER A 227 11.11 -16.52 3.24
C SER A 227 10.91 -17.32 1.94
N GLY A 228 11.42 -16.81 0.81
CA GLY A 228 11.30 -17.40 -0.52
C GLY A 228 9.96 -17.11 -1.22
N LEU A 229 9.18 -16.16 -0.71
CA LEU A 229 7.92 -15.74 -1.30
C LEU A 229 8.15 -14.58 -2.28
N PRO A 230 7.74 -14.71 -3.56
CA PRO A 230 7.76 -13.61 -4.51
C PRO A 230 6.84 -12.48 -4.03
N ALA A 231 7.38 -11.28 -3.82
CA ALA A 231 6.63 -10.13 -3.33
C ALA A 231 7.19 -8.80 -3.87
N ARG A 232 6.38 -7.75 -3.90
CA ARG A 232 6.79 -6.40 -4.31
C ARG A 232 5.92 -5.33 -3.66
N ASP A 233 6.49 -4.15 -3.46
CA ASP A 233 5.71 -2.96 -3.13
C ASP A 233 4.98 -2.43 -4.37
N VAL A 234 3.75 -1.97 -4.16
CA VAL A 234 2.91 -1.31 -5.15
C VAL A 234 2.46 0.03 -4.58
N TYR A 235 2.92 1.11 -5.22
CA TYR A 235 2.59 2.48 -4.87
C TYR A 235 1.40 2.97 -5.69
N GLY A 236 0.51 3.73 -5.05
CA GLY A 236 -0.68 4.26 -5.71
C GLY A 236 -1.39 5.32 -4.88
N VAL A 237 -2.61 5.67 -5.33
CA VAL A 237 -3.45 6.70 -4.69
C VAL A 237 -4.85 6.12 -4.50
N ARG A 238 -5.43 6.32 -3.31
CA ARG A 238 -6.83 5.95 -3.07
C ARG A 238 -7.72 6.99 -3.75
N VAL A 239 -8.69 6.54 -4.56
CA VAL A 239 -9.54 7.43 -5.37
C VAL A 239 -11.03 7.39 -5.04
N ALA A 240 -11.44 6.50 -4.14
CA ALA A 240 -12.84 6.35 -3.73
C ALA A 240 -12.95 6.18 -2.22
N LYS A 241 -14.14 6.46 -1.68
CA LYS A 241 -14.48 6.18 -0.27
C LYS A 241 -14.45 4.67 -0.01
N SER A 242 -14.04 4.29 1.19
CA SER A 242 -14.15 2.91 1.65
C SER A 242 -15.63 2.55 1.85
N GLN A 243 -16.06 1.44 1.24
CA GLN A 243 -17.42 0.90 1.42
C GLN A 243 -17.62 0.25 2.81
N PHE A 244 -16.55 -0.09 3.51
CA PHE A 244 -16.59 -0.74 4.82
C PHE A 244 -16.49 0.26 5.99
N GLY A 245 -16.61 1.56 5.74
CA GLY A 245 -16.56 2.61 6.77
C GLY A 245 -15.17 2.97 7.28
N TYR A 246 -14.13 2.20 6.95
CA TYR A 246 -12.74 2.53 7.31
C TYR A 246 -12.22 3.72 6.51
N ARG A 247 -12.23 4.92 7.10
CA ARG A 247 -11.75 6.16 6.46
C ARG A 247 -10.30 6.06 5.97
N SER A 248 -9.44 5.33 6.69
CA SER A 248 -8.05 5.09 6.32
C SER A 248 -7.87 4.29 5.02
N LEU A 249 -8.88 3.52 4.62
CA LEU A 249 -8.85 2.67 3.42
C LEU A 249 -9.40 3.34 2.16
N GLY A 250 -9.86 4.59 2.24
CA GLY A 250 -10.38 5.34 1.09
C GLY A 250 -9.86 6.79 1.01
N ALA A 251 -10.31 7.50 -0.02
CA ALA A 251 -10.28 8.96 -0.07
C ALA A 251 -11.59 9.52 0.49
N GLY A 252 -11.49 10.49 1.41
CA GLY A 252 -12.67 11.12 2.02
C GLY A 252 -13.36 12.14 1.11
N THR A 253 -12.64 12.68 0.13
CA THR A 253 -13.08 13.74 -0.79
C THR A 253 -12.53 13.51 -2.19
N ALA A 254 -12.98 14.31 -3.18
CA ALA A 254 -12.40 14.30 -4.52
C ALA A 254 -10.96 14.84 -4.56
N ASN A 255 -10.54 15.64 -3.57
CA ASN A 255 -9.14 16.01 -3.42
C ASN A 255 -8.35 14.87 -2.77
N ILE A 256 -7.48 14.24 -3.56
CA ILE A 256 -6.72 13.05 -3.19
C ILE A 256 -5.23 13.32 -2.96
N THR A 257 -4.83 14.59 -2.81
CA THR A 257 -3.42 15.01 -2.58
C THR A 257 -2.76 14.34 -1.37
N ARG A 258 -3.54 13.89 -0.38
CA ARG A 258 -3.07 13.17 0.82
C ARG A 258 -3.43 11.68 0.83
N ALA A 259 -3.86 11.14 -0.31
CA ALA A 259 -4.38 9.78 -0.43
C ALA A 259 -3.38 8.76 -0.99
N GLN A 260 -2.11 9.17 -1.15
CA GLN A 260 -1.02 8.27 -1.51
C GLN A 260 -0.92 7.08 -0.55
N HIS A 261 -0.50 5.94 -1.08
CA HIS A 261 -0.36 4.71 -0.33
C HIS A 261 0.62 3.75 -0.98
N CYS A 262 1.14 2.83 -0.18
CA CYS A 262 1.86 1.66 -0.61
C CYS A 262 1.10 0.41 -0.12
N ARG A 263 1.17 -0.68 -0.90
CA ARG A 263 0.72 -2.02 -0.53
C ARG A 263 1.77 -3.05 -0.93
N ALA A 264 1.90 -4.10 -0.11
CA ALA A 264 2.60 -5.34 -0.46
C ALA A 264 1.71 -6.29 -1.27
#